data_AF-A0A158I3K3-F1
#
_entry.id   AF-A0A158I3K3-F1
#
_cell.length_a   1.000
_cell.length_b   1.000
_cell.length_c   1.000
_cell.angle_alpha   90.00
_cell.angle_beta   90.00
_cell.angle_gamma   90.00
#
_symmetry.space_group_name_H-M   'P 1'
#
loop_
_entity.id
_entity.type
_entity.pdbx_description
1 polymer ?
#
loop_
_entity_poly.entity_id
_entity_poly.type
_entity_poly.pdbx_seq_one_letter_code
_entity_poly.pdbx_strand_id
1 'polypeptide(L)'
;MTSRNVRLIFLQTAISLVSLYLTGAVASSSPTSVNTLPGGAVIEFQGKLSGLKKRKFGDGWASASLKTSTGKRIPLFPEEQLNQMGGMLFEDFYSTQVSPSGNYVILSVVRQGTLETKGEAPRVEGREYCPVIKTATGCIVSMPTGEVCGGAWASHGDNWLIGETDRTAEMLKRTTASAESLWNDFSRSDKRVGIREFISQDFGISNLLACDSPSPRNGDNYLSIVRQLRKEGAVDDALYIETRLPLSKNASSMRVSVSKAWLYDTPDLGARTKAYLVLGDVVSLQDEKQSGWVLIEYHRSGGRPIVKWILESDLVAD
;
A
#
# COMPACT_ATOMS: atom_id res chain seq x y z
N MET A 1 54.04 72.49 -6.93
CA MET A 1 53.50 72.03 -8.23
C MET A 1 53.22 70.54 -8.12
N THR A 2 51.94 70.19 -7.89
CA THR A 2 51.06 69.39 -8.79
C THR A 2 51.21 67.89 -8.61
N SER A 3 50.39 67.23 -7.78
CA SER A 3 49.02 66.72 -8.07
C SER A 3 48.98 65.53 -9.03
N ARG A 4 48.50 64.38 -8.55
CA ARG A 4 47.81 63.31 -9.30
C ARG A 4 47.20 62.33 -8.28
N ASN A 5 45.97 62.56 -7.82
CA ASN A 5 44.69 62.12 -8.40
C ASN A 5 44.54 60.60 -8.59
N VAL A 6 43.81 60.03 -7.63
CA VAL A 6 43.14 58.73 -7.62
C VAL A 6 42.09 58.69 -8.75
N ARG A 7 42.02 57.58 -9.49
CA ARG A 7 40.84 57.22 -10.29
C ARG A 7 40.42 55.80 -9.94
N LEU A 8 39.26 55.69 -9.31
CA LEU A 8 38.46 54.46 -9.24
C LEU A 8 38.02 54.10 -10.66
N ILE A 9 38.23 52.84 -11.05
CA ILE A 9 37.56 52.23 -12.21
C ILE A 9 36.63 51.16 -11.64
N PHE A 10 35.32 51.42 -11.72
CA PHE A 10 34.28 50.42 -11.50
C PHE A 10 34.26 49.46 -12.69
N LEU A 11 34.52 48.17 -12.46
CA LEU A 11 34.25 47.10 -13.41
C LEU A 11 32.93 46.44 -13.01
N GLN A 12 31.87 46.68 -13.78
CA GLN A 12 30.60 45.95 -13.68
C GLN A 12 30.79 44.54 -14.28
N THR A 13 30.67 43.51 -13.45
CA THR A 13 30.55 42.12 -13.90
C THR A 13 29.08 41.80 -14.16
N ALA A 14 28.71 41.60 -15.43
CA ALA A 14 27.41 41.06 -15.81
C ALA A 14 27.40 39.55 -15.54
N ILE A 15 26.60 39.13 -14.57
CA ILE A 15 26.30 37.72 -14.28
C ILE A 15 25.17 37.30 -15.23
N SER A 16 25.48 36.45 -16.20
CA SER A 16 24.47 35.83 -17.07
C SER A 16 24.08 34.48 -16.46
N LEU A 17 22.94 34.45 -15.76
CA LEU A 17 22.29 33.24 -15.27
C LEU A 17 21.44 32.66 -16.40
N VAL A 18 21.97 31.65 -17.10
CA VAL A 18 21.18 30.79 -17.98
C VAL A 18 20.49 29.75 -17.10
N SER A 19 19.24 30.01 -16.73
CA SER A 19 18.39 29.06 -16.03
C SER A 19 17.98 27.93 -16.98
N LEU A 20 18.70 26.80 -16.95
CA LEU A 20 18.21 25.55 -17.52
C LEU A 20 17.04 25.06 -16.64
N TYR A 21 15.82 25.34 -17.08
CA TYR A 21 14.64 24.60 -16.62
C TYR A 21 14.71 23.18 -17.20
N LEU A 22 15.33 22.25 -16.46
CA LEU A 22 15.04 20.83 -16.65
C LEU A 22 13.63 20.57 -16.13
N THR A 23 12.66 20.58 -17.04
CA THR A 23 11.40 19.88 -16.84
C THR A 23 11.72 18.38 -16.81
N GLY A 24 11.94 17.85 -15.60
CA GLY A 24 12.01 16.42 -15.36
C GLY A 24 10.66 15.81 -15.69
N ALA A 25 10.47 15.40 -16.94
CA ALA A 25 9.41 14.48 -17.30
C ALA A 25 9.59 13.23 -16.41
N VAL A 26 8.63 12.99 -15.53
CA VAL A 26 8.55 11.73 -14.79
C VAL A 26 8.28 10.66 -15.84
N ALA A 27 9.34 10.01 -16.31
CA ALA A 27 9.22 8.87 -17.19
C ALA A 27 8.44 7.80 -16.42
N SER A 28 7.18 7.58 -16.80
CA SER A 28 6.41 6.42 -16.41
C SER A 28 7.06 5.19 -17.05
N SER A 29 8.12 4.69 -16.41
CA SER A 29 8.74 3.43 -16.83
C SER A 29 7.69 2.33 -16.72
N SER A 30 7.33 1.76 -17.87
CA SER A 30 6.48 0.58 -17.94
C SER A 30 7.12 -0.55 -17.12
N PRO A 31 6.33 -1.38 -16.41
CA PRO A 31 6.87 -2.53 -15.71
C PRO A 31 7.65 -3.40 -16.68
N THR A 32 8.89 -3.74 -16.32
CA THR A 32 9.83 -4.39 -17.23
C THR A 32 9.74 -5.92 -17.11
N SER A 33 9.07 -6.44 -16.08
CA SER A 33 8.64 -7.83 -15.96
C SER A 33 7.27 -7.92 -15.28
N VAL A 34 6.42 -8.84 -15.75
CA VAL A 34 4.99 -8.98 -15.40
C VAL A 34 4.72 -10.46 -15.18
N ASN A 35 4.36 -10.84 -13.95
CA ASN A 35 3.89 -12.18 -13.63
C ASN A 35 2.36 -12.15 -13.46
N THR A 36 1.64 -12.74 -14.42
CA THR A 36 0.18 -12.83 -14.36
C THR A 36 -0.26 -13.86 -13.33
N LEU A 37 -1.18 -13.46 -12.46
CA LEU A 37 -1.78 -14.28 -11.42
C LEU A 37 -3.19 -14.74 -11.86
N PRO A 38 -3.68 -15.87 -11.33
CA PRO A 38 -5.09 -16.25 -11.44
C PRO A 38 -6.00 -15.10 -11.02
N GLY A 39 -7.09 -14.89 -11.74
CA GLY A 39 -8.03 -13.79 -11.49
C GLY A 39 -7.61 -12.43 -12.09
N GLY A 40 -6.52 -12.37 -12.86
CA GLY A 40 -6.14 -11.17 -13.64
C GLY A 40 -5.30 -10.14 -12.87
N ALA A 41 -4.90 -10.44 -11.64
CA ALA A 41 -3.90 -9.66 -10.93
C ALA A 41 -2.49 -9.91 -11.50
N VAL A 42 -1.55 -9.02 -11.24
CA VAL A 42 -0.19 -9.06 -11.81
C VAL A 42 0.82 -8.58 -10.76
N ILE A 43 1.97 -9.26 -10.67
CA ILE A 43 3.16 -8.69 -10.01
C ILE A 43 4.01 -7.98 -11.06
N GLU A 44 4.23 -6.69 -10.84
CA GLU A 44 5.00 -5.79 -11.71
C GLU A 44 6.34 -5.48 -11.03
N PHE A 45 7.44 -5.92 -11.64
CA PHE A 45 8.79 -5.58 -11.17
C PHE A 45 9.35 -4.37 -11.92
N GLN A 46 10.06 -3.51 -11.19
CA GLN A 46 10.63 -2.27 -11.72
C GLN A 46 12.06 -2.04 -11.24
N GLY A 47 12.82 -1.35 -12.10
CA GLY A 47 14.21 -0.99 -11.80
C GLY A 47 15.13 -2.21 -11.69
N LYS A 48 15.26 -3.00 -12.77
CA LYS A 48 16.26 -4.08 -12.84
C LYS A 48 17.63 -3.51 -12.50
N LEU A 49 18.33 -4.13 -11.55
CA LEU A 49 19.63 -3.64 -11.13
C LEU A 49 20.67 -3.79 -12.24
N SER A 50 21.49 -2.76 -12.39
CA SER A 50 22.59 -2.71 -13.35
C SER A 50 23.79 -1.95 -12.77
N GLY A 51 24.95 -2.06 -13.43
CA GLY A 51 26.16 -1.31 -13.10
C GLY A 51 26.63 -1.49 -11.64
N LEU A 52 26.88 -0.38 -10.95
CA LEU A 52 27.36 -0.38 -9.56
C LEU A 52 26.37 -1.00 -8.57
N LYS A 53 25.06 -0.76 -8.74
CA LYS A 53 24.04 -1.33 -7.85
C LYS A 53 23.99 -2.85 -7.96
N LYS A 54 24.04 -3.40 -9.18
CA LYS A 54 24.13 -4.85 -9.41
C LYS A 54 25.42 -5.44 -8.81
N ARG A 55 26.56 -4.77 -8.99
CA ARG A 55 27.84 -5.23 -8.40
C ARG A 55 27.81 -5.24 -6.88
N LYS A 56 27.08 -4.30 -6.26
CA LYS A 56 26.99 -4.17 -4.80
C LYS A 56 25.98 -5.14 -4.18
N PHE A 57 24.77 -5.22 -4.73
CA PHE A 57 23.64 -5.92 -4.12
C PHE A 57 23.25 -7.23 -4.81
N GLY A 58 23.87 -7.54 -5.94
CA GLY A 58 23.53 -8.71 -6.76
C GLY A 58 22.47 -8.42 -7.83
N ASP A 59 22.01 -9.51 -8.44
CA ASP A 59 20.98 -9.47 -9.48
C ASP A 59 19.57 -9.41 -8.87
N GLY A 60 18.67 -8.65 -9.49
CA GLY A 60 17.30 -8.50 -9.02
C GLY A 60 16.68 -7.16 -9.42
N TRP A 61 15.60 -6.80 -8.75
CA TRP A 61 14.77 -5.62 -9.01
C TRP A 61 14.70 -4.73 -7.78
N ALA A 62 14.74 -3.42 -7.99
CA ALA A 62 14.71 -2.44 -6.92
C ALA A 62 13.33 -2.27 -6.28
N SER A 63 12.26 -2.62 -6.99
CA SER A 63 10.88 -2.55 -6.47
C SER A 63 9.94 -3.53 -7.16
N ALA A 64 8.84 -3.84 -6.46
CA ALA A 64 7.71 -4.58 -7.00
C ALA A 64 6.38 -3.94 -6.58
N SER A 65 5.35 -4.17 -7.38
CA SER A 65 3.98 -3.78 -7.06
C SER A 65 2.99 -4.84 -7.49
N LEU A 66 1.94 -5.04 -6.71
CA LEU A 66 0.77 -5.81 -7.10
C LEU A 66 -0.20 -4.89 -7.83
N LYS A 67 -0.52 -5.22 -9.08
CA LYS A 67 -1.67 -4.67 -9.79
C LYS A 67 -2.82 -5.65 -9.64
N THR A 68 -3.83 -5.26 -8.88
CA THR A 68 -5.05 -6.06 -8.68
C THR A 68 -5.86 -6.18 -9.98
N SER A 69 -6.82 -7.10 -10.01
CA SER A 69 -7.72 -7.30 -11.16
C SER A 69 -8.56 -6.06 -11.51
N THR A 70 -8.79 -5.15 -10.55
CA THR A 70 -9.47 -3.87 -10.78
C THR A 70 -8.55 -2.79 -11.34
N GLY A 71 -7.26 -3.09 -11.54
CA GLY A 71 -6.26 -2.14 -12.00
C GLY A 71 -5.62 -1.29 -10.89
N LYS A 72 -6.09 -1.40 -9.64
CA LYS A 72 -5.45 -0.73 -8.49
C LYS A 72 -4.04 -1.28 -8.31
N ARG A 73 -3.07 -0.37 -8.28
CA ARG A 73 -1.65 -0.67 -8.08
C ARG A 73 -1.25 -0.44 -6.64
N ILE A 74 -0.61 -1.44 -6.04
CA ILE A 74 -0.22 -1.47 -4.63
C ILE A 74 1.28 -1.74 -4.56
N PRO A 75 2.11 -0.77 -4.13
CA PRO A 75 3.54 -0.99 -3.96
C PRO A 75 3.78 -2.00 -2.83
N LEU A 76 4.72 -2.92 -3.04
CA LEU A 76 5.13 -3.90 -2.03
C LEU A 76 6.37 -3.38 -1.32
N PHE A 77 6.34 -3.34 0.02
CA PHE A 77 7.41 -2.81 0.88
C PHE A 77 7.88 -1.38 0.52
N PRO A 78 6.96 -0.40 0.33
CA PRO A 78 7.35 0.95 -0.10
C PRO A 78 8.24 1.69 0.90
N GLU A 79 8.23 1.31 2.19
CA GLU A 79 9.06 1.88 3.25
C GLU A 79 10.48 1.30 3.29
N GLU A 80 10.75 0.20 2.57
CA GLU A 80 12.05 -0.49 2.55
C GLU A 80 12.75 -0.42 1.19
N GLN A 81 12.54 0.66 0.44
CA GLN A 81 13.14 0.82 -0.89
C GLN A 81 14.67 0.71 -0.87
N LEU A 82 15.21 -0.04 -1.84
CA LEU A 82 16.64 -0.23 -2.01
C LEU A 82 17.36 1.09 -2.32
N ASN A 83 18.24 1.49 -1.42
CA ASN A 83 19.08 2.69 -1.53
C ASN A 83 20.58 2.34 -1.42
N GLN A 84 21.44 3.35 -1.23
CA GLN A 84 22.88 3.18 -1.14
C GLN A 84 23.31 2.33 0.07
N MET A 85 22.55 2.38 1.17
CA MET A 85 22.84 1.67 2.42
C MET A 85 22.27 0.25 2.46
N GLY A 86 21.18 0.01 1.73
CA GLY A 86 20.45 -1.25 1.76
C GLY A 86 18.97 -1.06 1.48
N GLY A 87 18.17 -2.09 1.76
CA GLY A 87 16.73 -2.15 1.51
C GLY A 87 16.32 -3.48 0.88
N MET A 88 15.11 -3.52 0.35
CA MET A 88 14.51 -4.72 -0.23
C MET A 88 14.93 -4.90 -1.69
N LEU A 89 15.57 -6.03 -1.96
CA LEU A 89 15.85 -6.54 -3.29
C LEU A 89 14.83 -7.61 -3.65
N PHE A 90 14.18 -7.50 -4.80
CA PHE A 90 13.27 -8.52 -5.30
C PHE A 90 14.02 -9.42 -6.29
N GLU A 91 14.10 -10.70 -6.00
CA GLU A 91 14.78 -11.66 -6.86
C GLU A 91 13.89 -12.10 -8.02
N ASP A 92 14.49 -12.45 -9.16
CA ASP A 92 13.76 -12.93 -10.34
C ASP A 92 14.24 -14.27 -10.88
N PHE A 93 15.13 -14.95 -10.17
CA PHE A 93 15.57 -16.31 -10.53
C PHE A 93 14.53 -17.36 -10.18
N TYR A 94 13.74 -17.11 -9.12
CA TYR A 94 12.65 -18.00 -8.71
C TYR A 94 11.34 -17.56 -9.36
N SER A 95 10.65 -18.50 -9.99
CA SER A 95 9.29 -18.26 -10.46
C SER A 95 8.39 -17.94 -9.28
N THR A 96 7.61 -16.87 -9.40
CA THR A 96 6.57 -16.52 -8.45
C THR A 96 5.66 -17.72 -8.18
N GLN A 97 5.56 -18.17 -6.92
CA GLN A 97 4.74 -19.31 -6.56
C GLN A 97 3.33 -18.84 -6.16
N VAL A 98 2.32 -19.32 -6.88
CA VAL A 98 0.93 -18.95 -6.64
C VAL A 98 0.16 -20.14 -6.07
N SER A 99 -0.64 -19.90 -5.03
CA SER A 99 -1.44 -20.97 -4.45
C SER A 99 -2.51 -21.47 -5.43
N PRO A 100 -2.95 -22.75 -5.35
CA PRO A 100 -3.95 -23.31 -6.25
C PRO A 100 -5.26 -22.52 -6.32
N SER A 101 -5.67 -21.89 -5.21
CA SER A 101 -6.87 -21.03 -5.18
C SER A 101 -6.66 -19.67 -5.84
N GLY A 102 -5.40 -19.26 -6.07
CA GLY A 102 -5.03 -17.92 -6.49
C GLY A 102 -5.06 -16.88 -5.38
N ASN A 103 -5.38 -17.24 -4.12
CA ASN A 103 -5.49 -16.30 -3.01
C ASN A 103 -4.14 -15.73 -2.55
N TYR A 104 -3.06 -16.51 -2.72
CA TYR A 104 -1.74 -16.17 -2.21
C TYR A 104 -0.67 -16.24 -3.28
N VAL A 105 0.30 -15.36 -3.15
CA VAL A 105 1.51 -15.34 -3.96
C VAL A 105 2.72 -15.21 -3.05
N ILE A 106 3.77 -15.97 -3.36
CA ILE A 106 5.06 -15.91 -2.67
C ILE A 106 6.08 -15.29 -3.60
N LEU A 107 6.80 -14.30 -3.08
CA LEU A 107 7.95 -13.70 -3.74
C LEU A 107 9.22 -14.15 -3.03
N SER A 108 10.35 -14.14 -3.75
CA SER A 108 11.67 -14.26 -3.14
C SER A 108 12.29 -12.87 -3.05
N VAL A 109 12.70 -12.49 -1.84
CA VAL A 109 13.23 -11.16 -1.56
C VAL A 109 14.43 -11.26 -0.63
N VAL A 110 15.37 -10.34 -0.78
CA VAL A 110 16.52 -10.20 0.10
C VAL A 110 16.50 -8.84 0.75
N ARG A 111 16.45 -8.80 2.08
CA ARG A 111 16.66 -7.57 2.83
C ARG A 111 18.16 -7.35 2.97
N GLN A 112 18.67 -6.35 2.26
CA GLN A 112 20.08 -6.02 2.15
C GLN A 112 20.46 -4.89 3.11
N GLY A 113 21.68 -4.92 3.64
CA GLY A 113 22.25 -3.87 4.48
C GLY A 113 23.76 -3.79 4.30
N THR A 114 24.33 -2.61 4.53
CA THR A 114 25.78 -2.43 4.54
C THR A 114 26.26 -2.36 5.99
N LEU A 115 27.12 -3.28 6.40
CA LEU A 115 27.82 -3.25 7.67
C LEU A 115 29.13 -2.48 7.52
N GLU A 116 29.33 -1.50 8.38
CA GLU A 116 30.57 -0.76 8.51
C GLU A 116 31.27 -1.18 9.80
N THR A 117 32.40 -1.87 9.67
CA THR A 117 33.23 -2.27 10.82
C THR A 117 34.50 -1.44 10.83
N LYS A 118 34.86 -0.89 11.99
CA LYS A 118 36.03 0.00 12.12
C LYS A 118 37.30 -0.73 11.69
N GLY A 119 37.97 -0.19 10.66
CA GLY A 119 39.20 -0.77 10.11
C GLY A 119 38.99 -1.81 9.00
N GLU A 120 37.74 -2.09 8.63
CA GLU A 120 37.40 -2.99 7.52
C GLU A 120 36.67 -2.23 6.41
N ALA A 121 36.73 -2.75 5.19
CA ALA A 121 35.92 -2.24 4.10
C ALA A 121 34.43 -2.54 4.37
N PRO A 122 33.50 -1.64 3.98
CA PRO A 122 32.07 -1.90 4.14
C PRO A 122 31.66 -3.20 3.46
N ARG A 123 30.90 -4.05 4.17
CA ARG A 123 30.42 -5.34 3.67
C ARG A 123 28.92 -5.29 3.49
N VAL A 124 28.46 -5.80 2.36
CA VAL A 124 27.03 -5.98 2.12
C VAL A 124 26.62 -7.32 2.70
N GLU A 125 25.63 -7.29 3.59
CA GLU A 125 25.01 -8.47 4.17
C GLU A 125 23.54 -8.50 3.76
N GLY A 126 23.01 -9.69 3.53
CA GLY A 126 21.63 -9.87 3.12
C GLY A 126 21.00 -11.04 3.84
N ARG A 127 19.69 -10.95 4.07
CA ARG A 127 18.88 -12.08 4.53
C ARG A 127 17.71 -12.31 3.59
N GLU A 128 17.57 -13.56 3.16
CA GLU A 128 16.48 -14.02 2.29
C GLU A 128 15.19 -14.23 3.07
N TYR A 129 14.08 -13.86 2.43
CA TYR A 129 12.73 -14.02 2.93
C TYR A 129 11.79 -14.44 1.79
N CYS A 130 10.68 -15.08 2.16
CA CYS A 130 9.64 -15.51 1.23
C CYS A 130 8.28 -14.92 1.61
N PRO A 131 8.06 -13.60 1.46
CA PRO A 131 6.81 -12.97 1.87
C PRO A 131 5.60 -13.57 1.17
N VAL A 132 4.55 -13.82 1.96
CA VAL A 132 3.27 -14.30 1.46
C VAL A 132 2.32 -13.12 1.33
N ILE A 133 1.78 -12.91 0.13
CA ILE A 133 0.94 -11.77 -0.20
C ILE A 133 -0.44 -12.27 -0.62
N LYS A 134 -1.50 -11.67 -0.09
CA LYS A 134 -2.86 -11.86 -0.59
C LYS A 134 -3.05 -11.14 -1.92
N THR A 135 -3.39 -11.87 -2.95
CA THR A 135 -3.52 -11.35 -4.33
C THR A 135 -4.68 -10.36 -4.49
N ALA A 136 -5.74 -10.49 -3.67
CA ALA A 136 -6.90 -9.61 -3.72
C ALA A 136 -6.61 -8.20 -3.17
N THR A 137 -5.75 -8.08 -2.15
CA THR A 137 -5.59 -6.82 -1.40
C THR A 137 -4.15 -6.31 -1.34
N GLY A 138 -3.15 -7.12 -1.69
CA GLY A 138 -1.74 -6.80 -1.51
C GLY A 138 -1.24 -6.93 -0.06
N CYS A 139 -2.06 -7.42 0.86
CA CYS A 139 -1.68 -7.66 2.24
C CYS A 139 -0.55 -8.70 2.33
N ILE A 140 0.59 -8.30 2.85
CA ILE A 140 1.68 -9.18 3.26
C ILE A 140 1.28 -9.79 4.60
N VAL A 141 0.88 -11.07 4.56
CA VAL A 141 0.38 -11.78 5.74
C VAL A 141 1.50 -12.34 6.59
N SER A 142 2.68 -12.56 6.01
CA SER A 142 3.85 -13.09 6.70
C SER A 142 5.11 -12.81 5.88
N MET A 143 6.27 -12.90 6.54
CA MET A 143 7.57 -12.81 5.89
C MET A 143 8.56 -13.82 6.49
N PRO A 144 8.37 -15.12 6.21
CA PRO A 144 9.23 -16.18 6.73
C PRO A 144 10.62 -16.17 6.07
N THR A 145 11.54 -16.93 6.64
CA THR A 145 12.95 -17.02 6.23
C THR A 145 13.48 -18.42 6.53
N GLY A 146 14.55 -18.83 5.85
CA GLY A 146 15.17 -20.15 6.03
C GLY A 146 14.42 -21.27 5.30
N GLU A 147 14.52 -22.49 5.83
CA GLU A 147 14.07 -23.73 5.17
C GLU A 147 12.61 -23.68 4.68
N VAL A 148 11.73 -22.99 5.41
CA VAL A 148 10.31 -22.89 5.05
C VAL A 148 10.08 -22.26 3.69
N CYS A 149 10.99 -21.41 3.21
CA CYS A 149 10.91 -20.79 1.90
C CYS A 149 11.17 -21.77 0.74
N GLY A 150 11.79 -22.92 1.00
CA GLY A 150 12.08 -23.97 0.00
C GLY A 150 10.91 -24.93 -0.26
N GLY A 151 9.75 -24.69 0.36
CA GLY A 151 8.55 -25.49 0.12
C GLY A 151 7.84 -25.18 -1.20
N ALA A 152 6.68 -25.79 -1.36
CA ALA A 152 5.77 -25.56 -2.47
C ALA A 152 4.32 -25.63 -2.00
N TRP A 153 3.42 -24.99 -2.76
CA TRP A 153 2.00 -25.21 -2.57
C TRP A 153 1.63 -26.67 -2.88
N ALA A 154 0.71 -27.22 -2.08
CA ALA A 154 0.08 -28.49 -2.41
C ALA A 154 -0.64 -28.40 -3.76
N SER A 155 -0.90 -29.54 -4.40
CA SER A 155 -1.64 -29.57 -5.67
C SER A 155 -3.05 -28.98 -5.54
N HIS A 156 -3.67 -29.10 -4.35
CA HIS A 156 -5.02 -28.66 -4.04
C HIS A 156 -5.07 -27.92 -2.70
N GLY A 157 -5.83 -26.82 -2.64
CA GLY A 157 -5.92 -25.98 -1.45
C GLY A 157 -4.68 -25.12 -1.20
N ASP A 158 -4.76 -24.24 -0.20
CA ASP A 158 -3.69 -23.28 0.12
C ASP A 158 -2.74 -23.82 1.19
N ASN A 159 -2.38 -25.10 1.11
CA ASN A 159 -1.44 -25.74 2.03
C ASN A 159 -0.02 -25.59 1.51
N TRP A 160 0.92 -25.27 2.39
CA TRP A 160 2.35 -25.18 2.09
C TRP A 160 3.08 -26.41 2.60
N LEU A 161 3.78 -27.11 1.71
CA LEU A 161 4.44 -28.38 2.00
C LEU A 161 5.95 -28.26 1.82
N ILE A 162 6.70 -28.91 2.71
CA ILE A 162 8.13 -29.21 2.53
C ILE A 162 8.27 -30.73 2.54
N GLY A 163 8.51 -31.32 1.36
CA GLY A 163 8.31 -32.75 1.16
C GLY A 163 6.85 -33.11 1.46
N GLU A 164 6.62 -33.97 2.45
CA GLU A 164 5.28 -34.34 2.92
C GLU A 164 4.82 -33.57 4.16
N THR A 165 5.66 -32.68 4.71
CA THR A 165 5.36 -31.96 5.95
C THR A 165 4.54 -30.71 5.66
N ASP A 166 3.38 -30.59 6.31
CA ASP A 166 2.57 -29.37 6.29
C ASP A 166 3.21 -28.28 7.17
N ARG A 167 3.59 -27.17 6.54
CA ARG A 167 4.16 -25.97 7.17
C ARG A 167 3.30 -24.73 6.91
N THR A 168 2.03 -24.92 6.56
CA THR A 168 1.08 -23.85 6.25
C THR A 168 0.95 -22.85 7.38
N ALA A 169 0.95 -23.30 8.63
CA ALA A 169 0.86 -22.42 9.79
C ALA A 169 2.02 -21.44 9.89
N GLU A 170 3.22 -21.79 9.42
CA GLU A 170 4.39 -20.91 9.41
C GLU A 170 4.34 -19.91 8.26
N MET A 171 3.89 -20.36 7.09
CA MET A 171 3.73 -19.49 5.92
C MET A 171 2.54 -18.55 6.05
N LEU A 172 1.41 -18.99 6.60
CA LEU A 172 0.19 -18.20 6.70
C LEU A 172 -0.07 -17.68 8.11
N LYS A 173 0.96 -17.67 8.97
CA LYS A 173 0.89 -17.00 10.28
C LYS A 173 0.64 -15.51 10.04
N ARG A 174 -0.62 -15.11 10.16
CA ARG A 174 -1.01 -13.71 9.98
C ARG A 174 -0.21 -12.84 10.92
N THR A 175 0.45 -11.83 10.37
CA THR A 175 0.71 -10.59 11.09
C THR A 175 -0.60 -10.11 11.71
N THR A 176 -0.51 -9.52 12.89
CA THR A 176 -1.64 -8.93 13.61
C THR A 176 -2.14 -7.66 12.94
N ALA A 177 -2.05 -7.56 11.62
CA ALA A 177 -2.23 -6.34 10.85
C ALA A 177 -3.72 -5.98 10.71
N SER A 178 -4.36 -5.67 11.84
CA SER A 178 -5.58 -4.88 11.92
C SER A 178 -5.30 -3.64 12.77
N ALA A 179 -5.98 -2.55 12.46
CA ALA A 179 -5.85 -1.31 13.22
C ALA A 179 -6.23 -1.52 14.69
N GLU A 180 -7.20 -2.39 14.95
CA GLU A 180 -7.65 -2.74 16.30
C GLU A 180 -6.56 -3.44 17.11
N SER A 181 -6.00 -4.54 16.60
CA SER A 181 -4.95 -5.29 17.31
C SER A 181 -3.70 -4.43 17.50
N LEU A 182 -3.27 -3.70 16.48
CA LEU A 182 -2.11 -2.80 16.57
C LEU A 182 -2.33 -1.73 17.65
N TRP A 183 -3.50 -1.08 17.66
CA TRP A 183 -3.82 -0.08 18.67
C TRP A 183 -3.93 -0.69 20.07
N ASN A 184 -4.54 -1.87 20.21
CA ASN A 184 -4.65 -2.57 21.48
C ASN A 184 -3.29 -2.99 22.04
N ASP A 185 -2.36 -3.42 21.19
CA ASP A 185 -1.02 -3.82 21.62
C ASP A 185 -0.18 -2.61 22.01
N PHE A 186 -0.18 -1.56 21.20
CA PHE A 186 0.46 -0.29 21.55
C PHE A 186 -0.16 0.36 22.81
N SER A 187 -1.48 0.34 22.95
CA SER A 187 -2.16 0.95 24.10
C SER A 187 -1.81 0.25 25.42
N ARG A 188 -1.50 -1.05 25.38
CA ARG A 188 -1.04 -1.85 26.53
C ARG A 188 0.47 -1.89 26.72
N SER A 189 1.26 -1.44 25.74
CA SER A 189 2.72 -1.46 25.82
C SER A 189 3.29 -0.37 26.72
N ASP A 190 4.58 -0.51 27.04
CA ASP A 190 5.39 0.57 27.58
C ASP A 190 5.39 1.76 26.60
N LYS A 191 5.05 2.95 27.12
CA LYS A 191 4.94 4.19 26.33
C LYS A 191 6.28 4.78 25.89
N ARG A 192 7.39 4.17 26.29
CA ARG A 192 8.73 4.44 25.73
C ARG A 192 8.88 3.88 24.31
N VAL A 193 8.10 2.87 23.96
CA VAL A 193 8.05 2.32 22.60
C VAL A 193 7.02 3.10 21.80
N GLY A 194 7.45 3.76 20.72
CA GLY A 194 6.56 4.50 19.83
C GLY A 194 5.72 3.57 18.97
N ILE A 195 4.56 4.05 18.50
CA ILE A 195 3.64 3.26 17.68
C ILE A 195 4.26 2.82 16.34
N ARG A 196 5.26 3.55 15.83
CA ARG A 196 6.00 3.20 14.61
C ARG A 196 6.73 1.87 14.71
N GLU A 197 7.14 1.45 15.90
CA GLU A 197 7.77 0.15 16.10
C GLU A 197 6.78 -1.00 15.83
N PHE A 198 5.57 -0.89 16.39
CA PHE A 198 4.48 -1.85 16.15
C PHE A 198 4.09 -1.90 14.67
N ILE A 199 3.98 -0.73 14.03
CA ILE A 199 3.68 -0.66 12.59
C ILE A 199 4.79 -1.32 11.75
N SER A 200 6.05 -1.13 12.13
CA SER A 200 7.20 -1.72 11.39
C SER A 200 7.23 -3.25 11.52
N GLN A 201 6.79 -3.79 12.66
CA GLN A 201 6.65 -5.24 12.86
C GLN A 201 5.56 -5.86 11.97
N ASP A 202 4.54 -5.08 11.62
CA ASP A 202 3.47 -5.46 10.68
C ASP A 202 3.74 -4.98 9.23
N PHE A 203 5.02 -4.80 8.86
CA PHE A 203 5.48 -4.43 7.52
C PHE A 203 5.03 -3.05 7.02
N GLY A 204 4.83 -2.10 7.93
CA GLY A 204 4.60 -0.71 7.59
C GLY A 204 3.13 -0.32 7.45
N ILE A 205 2.89 0.99 7.32
CA ILE A 205 1.52 1.55 7.23
C ILE A 205 0.83 1.09 5.95
N SER A 206 1.59 1.00 4.85
CA SER A 206 1.05 0.54 3.58
C SER A 206 0.50 -0.88 3.69
N ASN A 207 1.19 -1.76 4.43
CA ASN A 207 0.72 -3.11 4.67
C ASN A 207 -0.49 -3.15 5.61
N LEU A 208 -0.48 -2.36 6.69
CA LEU A 208 -1.62 -2.25 7.61
C LEU A 208 -2.92 -1.92 6.85
N LEU A 209 -2.88 -0.94 5.92
CA LEU A 209 -4.04 -0.55 5.11
C LEU A 209 -4.43 -1.60 4.04
N ALA A 210 -3.47 -2.39 3.57
CA ALA A 210 -3.73 -3.50 2.65
C ALA A 210 -4.37 -4.71 3.36
N CYS A 211 -4.00 -4.94 4.63
CA CYS A 211 -4.51 -6.03 5.45
C CYS A 211 -5.84 -5.74 6.13
N ASP A 212 -6.07 -4.49 6.52
CA ASP A 212 -7.29 -4.04 7.20
C ASP A 212 -7.82 -2.75 6.58
N SER A 213 -8.30 -2.82 5.32
CA SER A 213 -8.72 -1.62 4.59
C SER A 213 -9.65 -0.70 5.41
N PRO A 214 -9.41 0.62 5.41
CA PRO A 214 -10.22 1.56 6.18
C PRO A 214 -11.72 1.44 5.86
N SER A 215 -12.52 1.42 6.92
CA SER A 215 -13.96 1.26 6.87
C SER A 215 -14.60 1.93 8.09
N PRO A 216 -15.92 2.13 8.11
CA PRO A 216 -16.61 2.63 9.30
C PRO A 216 -16.39 1.76 10.56
N ARG A 217 -16.00 0.49 10.42
CA ARG A 217 -15.81 -0.44 11.55
C ARG A 217 -14.48 -0.28 12.26
N ASN A 218 -13.43 0.11 11.54
CA ASN A 218 -12.06 0.24 12.06
C ASN A 218 -11.56 1.69 12.05
N GLY A 219 -12.38 2.64 11.60
CA GLY A 219 -12.05 4.06 11.49
C GLY A 219 -11.57 4.68 12.81
N ASP A 220 -12.20 4.36 13.94
CA ASP A 220 -11.80 4.90 15.26
C ASP A 220 -10.42 4.41 15.69
N ASN A 221 -10.07 3.17 15.37
CA ASN A 221 -8.74 2.63 15.63
C ASN A 221 -7.70 3.33 14.77
N TYR A 222 -7.98 3.52 13.48
CA TYR A 222 -7.13 4.31 12.59
C TYR A 222 -6.97 5.76 13.04
N LEU A 223 -8.03 6.43 13.49
CA LEU A 223 -7.95 7.78 14.04
C LEU A 223 -7.08 7.83 15.30
N SER A 224 -7.12 6.79 16.13
CA SER A 224 -6.27 6.68 17.31
C SER A 224 -4.79 6.51 16.94
N ILE A 225 -4.51 5.66 15.95
CA ILE A 225 -3.16 5.49 15.35
C ILE A 225 -2.66 6.83 14.78
N VAL A 226 -3.48 7.53 14.00
CA VAL A 226 -3.18 8.83 13.40
C VAL A 226 -2.81 9.88 14.47
N ARG A 227 -3.62 10.00 15.53
CA ARG A 227 -3.34 10.96 16.62
C ARG A 227 -2.00 10.65 17.30
N GLN A 228 -1.71 9.37 17.50
CA GLN A 228 -0.45 8.95 18.11
C GLN A 228 0.75 9.20 17.18
N LEU A 229 0.63 8.89 15.90
CA LEU A 229 1.67 9.19 14.90
C LEU A 229 1.98 10.70 14.86
N ARG A 230 0.96 11.55 14.86
CA ARG A 230 1.14 13.02 14.95
C ARG A 230 1.86 13.43 16.23
N LYS A 231 1.50 12.84 17.37
CA LYS A 231 2.16 13.10 18.66
C LYS A 231 3.64 12.71 18.64
N GLU A 232 3.99 11.65 17.91
CA GLU A 232 5.37 11.19 17.72
C GLU A 232 6.11 11.93 16.59
N GLY A 233 5.49 12.92 15.95
CA GLY A 233 6.07 13.69 14.85
C GLY A 233 6.07 12.97 13.50
N ALA A 234 5.42 11.81 13.38
CA ALA A 234 5.28 11.04 12.14
C ALA A 234 4.11 11.58 11.29
N VAL A 235 4.26 12.81 10.81
CA VAL A 235 3.18 13.55 10.13
C VAL A 235 2.82 12.93 8.78
N ASP A 236 3.80 12.51 7.99
CA ASP A 236 3.55 11.92 6.66
C ASP A 236 2.81 10.59 6.76
N ASP A 237 3.23 9.76 7.71
CA ASP A 237 2.60 8.50 8.10
C ASP A 237 1.14 8.70 8.50
N ALA A 238 0.86 9.69 9.36
CA ALA A 238 -0.49 10.05 9.77
C ALA A 238 -1.34 10.53 8.59
N LEU A 239 -0.79 11.41 7.74
CA LEU A 239 -1.47 11.94 6.57
C LEU A 239 -1.79 10.84 5.55
N TYR A 240 -0.88 9.87 5.40
CA TYR A 240 -1.09 8.73 4.52
C TYR A 240 -2.33 7.91 4.93
N ILE A 241 -2.53 7.68 6.23
CA ILE A 241 -3.74 7.03 6.76
C ILE A 241 -4.96 7.94 6.59
N GLU A 242 -4.88 9.21 7.02
CA GLU A 242 -6.02 10.15 6.99
C GLU A 242 -6.62 10.32 5.59
N THR A 243 -5.78 10.35 4.56
CA THR A 243 -6.22 10.47 3.15
C THR A 243 -6.90 9.22 2.61
N ARG A 244 -6.83 8.09 3.34
CA ARG A 244 -7.38 6.79 2.96
C ARG A 244 -8.47 6.30 3.91
N LEU A 245 -8.64 6.96 5.06
CA LEU A 245 -9.82 6.79 5.87
C LEU A 245 -11.03 7.17 5.00
N PRO A 246 -12.13 6.41 5.05
CA PRO A 246 -13.38 6.89 4.50
C PRO A 246 -13.60 8.24 5.15
N LEU A 247 -13.57 9.27 4.32
CA LEU A 247 -13.67 10.61 4.82
C LEU A 247 -15.00 10.68 5.55
N SER A 248 -14.98 10.82 6.86
CA SER A 248 -15.98 11.65 7.52
C SER A 248 -15.72 13.13 7.14
N LYS A 249 -15.41 13.42 5.87
CA LYS A 249 -15.55 14.75 5.29
C LYS A 249 -16.88 14.68 4.58
N ASN A 250 -17.93 15.12 5.26
CA ASN A 250 -19.24 15.36 4.65
C ASN A 250 -19.63 14.22 3.69
N ALA A 251 -19.86 13.00 4.19
CA ALA A 251 -20.79 12.15 3.48
C ALA A 251 -22.05 13.00 3.36
N SER A 252 -22.26 13.59 2.18
CA SER A 252 -23.48 14.34 1.92
C SER A 252 -24.57 13.31 2.09
N SER A 253 -25.23 13.36 3.24
CA SER A 253 -26.36 12.50 3.49
C SER A 253 -27.42 12.92 2.49
N MET A 254 -27.86 11.97 1.69
CA MET A 254 -29.00 12.18 0.84
C MET A 254 -30.16 11.37 1.38
N ARG A 255 -31.35 11.89 1.19
CA ARG A 255 -32.60 11.24 1.55
C ARG A 255 -33.23 10.65 0.30
N VAL A 256 -33.72 9.43 0.41
CA VAL A 256 -34.51 8.81 -0.65
C VAL A 256 -35.80 9.61 -0.84
N SER A 257 -36.05 10.09 -2.06
CA SER A 257 -37.16 11.00 -2.41
C SER A 257 -38.36 10.30 -3.05
N VAL A 258 -38.19 9.03 -3.42
CA VAL A 258 -39.21 8.19 -4.06
C VAL A 258 -39.75 7.15 -3.08
N SER A 259 -40.97 6.65 -3.32
CA SER A 259 -41.58 5.61 -2.49
C SER A 259 -40.75 4.33 -2.40
N LYS A 260 -40.01 4.00 -3.48
CA LYS A 260 -39.18 2.81 -3.58
C LYS A 260 -38.02 3.04 -4.54
N ALA A 261 -36.79 3.06 -4.02
CA ALA A 261 -35.57 3.18 -4.81
C ALA A 261 -34.83 1.84 -4.83
N TRP A 262 -34.58 1.29 -6.01
CA TRP A 262 -33.94 -0.02 -6.14
C TRP A 262 -32.42 0.08 -6.00
N LEU A 263 -31.80 -0.98 -5.47
CA LEU A 263 -30.35 -1.08 -5.33
C LEU A 263 -29.76 -2.03 -6.38
N TYR A 264 -28.58 -1.71 -6.87
CA TYR A 264 -27.94 -2.39 -7.99
C TYR A 264 -26.50 -2.82 -7.64
N ASP A 265 -26.04 -3.94 -8.20
CA ASP A 265 -24.68 -4.46 -7.99
C ASP A 265 -23.63 -3.66 -8.79
N THR A 266 -24.04 -3.12 -9.94
CA THR A 266 -23.25 -2.24 -10.84
C THR A 266 -24.14 -1.08 -11.32
N PRO A 267 -23.61 0.03 -11.88
CA PRO A 267 -24.40 1.15 -12.38
C PRO A 267 -25.05 0.83 -13.74
N ASP A 268 -25.91 -0.20 -13.74
CA ASP A 268 -26.58 -0.77 -14.89
C ASP A 268 -27.98 -1.25 -14.50
N LEU A 269 -29.00 -0.94 -15.31
CA LEU A 269 -30.39 -1.28 -15.00
C LEU A 269 -30.67 -2.79 -14.95
N GLY A 270 -29.87 -3.60 -15.65
CA GLY A 270 -29.93 -5.06 -15.63
C GLY A 270 -29.33 -5.68 -14.36
N ALA A 271 -28.51 -4.94 -13.60
CA ALA A 271 -27.88 -5.39 -12.36
C ALA A 271 -28.75 -5.16 -11.10
N ARG A 272 -30.07 -5.06 -11.27
CA ARG A 272 -31.02 -4.80 -10.18
C ARG A 272 -31.04 -5.95 -9.18
N THR A 273 -30.84 -5.63 -7.91
CA THR A 273 -30.93 -6.60 -6.81
C THR A 273 -32.37 -6.74 -6.31
N LYS A 274 -32.59 -7.65 -5.35
CA LYS A 274 -33.86 -7.74 -4.61
C LYS A 274 -34.00 -6.65 -3.53
N ALA A 275 -32.93 -5.91 -3.23
CA ALA A 275 -32.91 -4.88 -2.19
C ALA A 275 -33.39 -3.53 -2.73
N TYR A 276 -34.04 -2.76 -1.86
CA TYR A 276 -34.52 -1.42 -2.14
C TYR A 276 -34.54 -0.60 -0.86
N LEU A 277 -34.52 0.72 -1.01
CA LEU A 277 -34.76 1.70 0.04
C LEU A 277 -36.11 2.37 -0.16
N VAL A 278 -36.66 2.97 0.88
CA VAL A 278 -37.97 3.63 0.85
C VAL A 278 -37.85 5.12 1.15
N LEU A 279 -38.90 5.87 0.80
CA LEU A 279 -38.99 7.31 1.04
C LEU A 279 -38.56 7.66 2.47
N GLY A 280 -37.63 8.59 2.58
CA GLY A 280 -37.13 9.07 3.87
C GLY A 280 -35.92 8.33 4.42
N ASP A 281 -35.53 7.17 3.86
CA ASP A 281 -34.26 6.53 4.20
C ASP A 281 -33.10 7.48 3.91
N VAL A 282 -32.12 7.52 4.82
CA VAL A 282 -30.92 8.35 4.70
C VAL A 282 -29.74 7.47 4.31
N VAL A 283 -28.99 7.91 3.30
CA VAL A 283 -27.84 7.21 2.75
C VAL A 283 -26.61 8.09 2.76
N SER A 284 -25.45 7.47 2.95
CA SER A 284 -24.15 8.13 2.80
C SER A 284 -23.66 7.96 1.38
N LEU A 285 -23.37 9.06 0.68
CA LEU A 285 -22.72 9.00 -0.63
C LEU A 285 -21.26 8.53 -0.47
N GLN A 286 -20.84 7.64 -1.35
CA GLN A 286 -19.43 7.28 -1.54
C GLN A 286 -18.83 8.13 -2.69
N ASP A 287 -17.51 8.16 -2.79
CA ASP A 287 -16.80 8.96 -3.81
C ASP A 287 -17.05 8.49 -5.25
N GLU A 288 -17.54 7.25 -5.43
CA GLU A 288 -17.79 6.65 -6.74
C GLU A 288 -19.13 7.07 -7.33
N LYS A 289 -19.10 7.69 -8.51
CA LYS A 289 -20.26 8.13 -9.30
C LYS A 289 -20.09 7.78 -10.77
N GLN A 290 -21.18 7.47 -11.45
CA GLN A 290 -21.18 7.21 -12.89
C GLN A 290 -22.50 7.66 -13.51
N SER A 291 -22.48 8.68 -14.37
CA SER A 291 -23.60 9.13 -15.24
C SER A 291 -25.03 8.78 -14.74
N GLY A 292 -25.52 9.54 -13.76
CA GLY A 292 -26.86 9.34 -13.17
C GLY A 292 -26.95 8.27 -12.08
N TRP A 293 -25.81 7.65 -11.73
CA TRP A 293 -25.67 6.69 -10.64
C TRP A 293 -24.71 7.18 -9.58
N VAL A 294 -25.00 6.82 -8.35
CA VAL A 294 -24.12 7.07 -7.21
C VAL A 294 -23.97 5.79 -6.40
N LEU A 295 -22.75 5.52 -5.93
CA LEU A 295 -22.51 4.46 -4.96
C LEU A 295 -22.87 4.98 -3.58
N ILE A 296 -23.67 4.22 -2.84
CA ILE A 296 -24.13 4.58 -1.50
C ILE A 296 -23.75 3.54 -0.47
N GLU A 297 -23.69 3.97 0.78
CA GLU A 297 -23.71 3.10 1.95
C GLU A 297 -24.97 3.38 2.78
N TYR A 298 -25.74 2.33 3.06
CA TYR A 298 -26.93 2.38 3.90
C TYR A 298 -26.73 1.56 5.17
N HIS A 299 -27.00 2.17 6.31
CA HIS A 299 -26.88 1.55 7.62
C HIS A 299 -28.26 1.23 8.20
N ARG A 300 -28.62 -0.06 8.21
CA ARG A 300 -29.78 -0.55 8.96
C ARG A 300 -29.39 -0.79 10.41
N SER A 301 -30.25 -0.41 11.36
CA SER A 301 -30.07 -0.72 12.78
C SER A 301 -29.82 -2.22 13.00
N GLY A 302 -28.71 -2.56 13.66
CA GLY A 302 -28.29 -3.94 13.95
C GLY A 302 -27.82 -4.77 12.75
N GLY A 303 -27.74 -4.18 11.54
CA GLY A 303 -27.33 -4.86 10.31
C GLY A 303 -25.90 -4.54 9.87
N ARG A 304 -25.38 -5.32 8.92
CA ARG A 304 -24.17 -4.93 8.19
C ARG A 304 -24.52 -3.77 7.24
N PRO A 305 -23.61 -2.81 7.03
CA PRO A 305 -23.81 -1.76 6.03
C PRO A 305 -24.00 -2.36 4.64
N ILE A 306 -24.91 -1.78 3.87
CA ILE A 306 -25.20 -2.17 2.50
C ILE A 306 -24.52 -1.16 1.57
N VAL A 307 -23.56 -1.62 0.78
CA VAL A 307 -22.90 -0.80 -0.25
C VAL A 307 -23.41 -1.23 -1.63
N LYS A 308 -24.14 -0.34 -2.32
CA LYS A 308 -24.79 -0.61 -3.61
C LYS A 308 -24.94 0.66 -4.44
N TRP A 309 -25.18 0.48 -5.73
CA TRP A 309 -25.51 1.55 -6.66
C TRP A 309 -27.00 1.90 -6.58
N ILE A 310 -27.32 3.18 -6.73
CA ILE A 310 -28.68 3.74 -6.80
C ILE A 310 -28.72 4.86 -7.85
N LEU A 311 -29.90 5.13 -8.40
CA LEU A 311 -30.10 6.25 -9.30
C LEU A 311 -30.02 7.57 -8.53
N GLU A 312 -29.23 8.53 -9.02
CA GLU A 312 -29.08 9.85 -8.41
C GLU A 312 -30.41 10.62 -8.37
N SER A 313 -31.30 10.38 -9.34
CA SER A 313 -32.64 10.96 -9.39
C SER A 313 -33.57 10.52 -8.26
N ASP A 314 -33.28 9.40 -7.59
CA ASP A 314 -34.09 8.86 -6.50
C ASP A 314 -33.71 9.48 -5.14
N LEU A 315 -32.75 10.42 -5.15
CA LEU A 315 -32.19 11.04 -3.97
C LEU A 315 -32.39 12.56 -3.99
N VAL A 316 -32.54 13.15 -2.81
CA VAL A 316 -32.50 14.59 -2.58
C VAL A 316 -31.50 14.90 -1.46
N ALA A 317 -30.94 16.11 -1.45
CA ALA A 317 -30.15 16.55 -0.30
C ALA A 317 -31.02 16.52 0.96
N ASP A 318 -30.46 16.03 2.07
CA ASP A 318 -31.12 16.09 3.38
C ASP A 318 -31.27 17.52 3.89
#